data_AF-A0A291B6W5-F1
#
_entry.id   AF-A0A291B6W5-F1
#
_cell.length_a   1.000
_cell.length_b   1.000
_cell.length_c   1.000
_cell.angle_alpha   90.00
_cell.angle_beta   90.00
_cell.angle_gamma   90.00
#
_symmetry.space_group_name_H-M   'P 1'
#
loop_
_entity.id
_entity.type
_entity.pdbx_description
1 polymer ?
#
loop_
_entity_poly.entity_id
_entity_poly.type
_entity_poly.pdbx_seq_one_letter_code
_entity_poly.pdbx_strand_id
1 'polypeptide(L)' 'MSCLHYSCISKQTKTVNVTFKTKNKGSIQYLAIASTELKIYGERE' A
#
# COMPACT_ATOMS: atom_id res chain seq x y z
N MET A 1 -4.21 24.27 13.62
CA MET A 1 -3.09 23.32 13.53
C MET A 1 -3.43 22.30 12.48
N SER A 2 -2.93 22.51 11.27
CA SER A 2 -3.05 21.59 10.14
C SER A 2 -2.40 20.27 10.54
N CYS A 3 -3.23 19.26 10.77
CA CYS A 3 -2.79 17.91 11.07
C CYS A 3 -1.87 17.48 9.94
N LEU A 4 -0.59 17.26 10.26
CA LEU A 4 0.42 16.75 9.34
C LEU A 4 0.08 15.31 8.97
N HIS A 5 -0.97 15.11 8.16
CA HIS A 5 -1.39 13.81 7.67
C HIS A 5 -0.26 13.11 6.87
N TYR A 6 0.80 13.85 6.52
CA TYR A 6 1.98 13.38 5.80
C TYR A 6 3.30 13.44 6.59
N SER A 7 3.38 14.09 7.77
CA SER A 7 4.69 14.21 8.49
C SER A 7 5.04 12.97 9.31
N CYS A 8 4.09 12.06 9.52
CA CYS A 8 4.33 10.78 10.18
C CYS A 8 4.71 9.66 9.20
N ILE A 9 4.83 9.96 7.90
CA ILE A 9 5.52 9.08 6.93
C ILE A 9 7.00 9.10 7.33
N SER A 10 7.31 8.30 8.35
CA SER A 10 8.55 8.39 9.12
C SER A 10 9.75 7.87 8.31
N LYS A 11 10.96 8.08 8.84
CA LYS A 11 12.24 7.58 8.31
C LYS A 11 12.27 6.05 8.06
N GLN A 12 11.29 5.28 8.55
CA GLN A 12 11.15 3.83 8.35
C GLN A 12 10.15 3.45 7.25
N THR A 13 9.62 4.42 6.50
CA THR A 13 8.71 4.12 5.38
C THR A 13 9.46 3.32 4.32
N LYS A 14 9.11 2.04 4.17
CA LYS A 14 9.68 1.17 3.14
C LYS A 14 8.73 1.13 1.94
N THR A 15 9.24 1.53 0.78
CA THR A 15 8.54 1.31 -0.49
C THR A 15 8.57 -0.17 -0.80
N VAL A 16 7.39 -0.79 -0.89
CA VAL A 16 7.25 -2.19 -1.29
C VAL A 16 6.65 -2.26 -2.70
N ASN A 17 7.23 -3.11 -3.54
CA ASN A 17 6.69 -3.37 -4.87
C ASN A 17 5.58 -4.42 -4.75
N VAL A 18 4.36 -4.03 -5.07
CA VAL A 18 3.20 -4.94 -5.11
C VAL A 18 2.85 -5.20 -6.57
N THR A 19 2.79 -6.46 -6.96
CA THR A 19 2.32 -6.87 -8.29
C THR A 19 0.97 -7.54 -8.18
N PHE A 20 -0.04 -6.96 -8.83
CA PHE A 20 -1.37 -7.56 -8.96
C PHE A 20 -1.44 -8.39 -10.24
N LYS A 21 -1.65 -9.70 -10.12
CA LYS A 21 -1.95 -10.57 -11.26
C LYS A 21 -3.45 -10.79 -11.33
N THR A 22 -4.15 -9.93 -12.07
CA THR A 22 -5.59 -10.09 -12.28
C THR A 22 -5.85 -10.94 -13.52
N LYS A 23 -6.69 -11.98 -13.37
CA LYS A 23 -7.24 -12.77 -14.49
C LYS A 23 -8.66 -12.30 -14.79
N ASN A 24 -8.84 -11.15 -15.42
CA ASN A 24 -10.17 -10.73 -15.89
C ASN A 24 -10.24 -10.78 -17.42
N LYS A 25 -11.46 -10.97 -17.93
CA LYS A 25 -11.74 -10.97 -19.38
C LYS A 25 -12.13 -9.57 -19.91
N GLY A 26 -12.00 -8.52 -19.09
CA GLY A 26 -12.46 -7.16 -19.39
C GLY A 26 -11.75 -6.11 -18.54
N SER A 27 -12.00 -4.82 -18.78
CA SER A 27 -11.31 -3.72 -18.08
C SER A 27 -11.79 -3.53 -16.63
N ILE A 28 -10.85 -3.22 -15.72
CA ILE A 28 -11.16 -2.78 -14.36
C ILE A 28 -11.34 -1.26 -14.42
N GLN A 29 -12.53 -0.76 -14.12
CA GLN A 29 -12.77 0.69 -14.09
C GLN A 29 -12.22 1.33 -12.80
N TYR A 30 -12.34 0.64 -11.66
CA TYR A 30 -11.86 1.14 -10.36
C TYR A 30 -11.23 0.02 -9.54
N LEU A 31 -10.08 0.31 -8.93
CA LEU A 31 -9.39 -0.56 -7.99
C LEU A 31 -9.27 0.17 -6.64
N ALA A 32 -9.92 -0.36 -5.61
CA ALA A 32 -9.80 0.15 -4.25
C ALA A 32 -8.79 -0.70 -3.47
N ILE A 33 -7.82 -0.05 -2.83
CA ILE A 33 -6.84 -0.70 -1.95
C ILE A 33 -7.06 -0.14 -0.55
N ALA A 34 -7.49 -1.00 0.39
CA ALA A 34 -7.63 -0.65 1.79
C ALA A 34 -6.44 -1.21 2.59
N SER A 35 -5.93 -0.43 3.54
CA SER A 35 -4.76 -0.76 4.36
C SER A 35 -5.04 -1.68 5.54
N THR A 36 -6.28 -2.14 5.70
CA THR A 36 -6.72 -2.89 6.88
C THR A 36 -6.00 -4.21 7.10
N GLU A 37 -5.39 -4.81 6.06
CA GLU A 37 -4.75 -6.13 6.20
C GLU A 37 -3.54 -6.35 5.26
N LEU A 38 -2.69 -5.34 5.06
CA LEU A 38 -1.43 -5.52 4.33
C LEU A 38 -0.33 -6.02 5.28
N LYS A 39 -0.12 -7.34 5.33
CA LYS A 39 0.95 -7.96 6.13
C LYS A 39 2.21 -8.12 5.31
N ILE A 40 3.26 -7.39 5.67
CA ILE A 40 4.60 -7.52 5.08
C ILE A 40 5.32 -8.66 5.85
N TYR A 41 5.77 -9.68 5.13
CA TYR A 41 6.58 -10.76 5.71
C TYR A 41 8.04 -10.59 5.27
N GLY A 42 8.98 -10.65 6.22
CA GLY A 42 10.42 -10.61 5.93
C GLY A 42 11.14 -9.31 6.28
N GLU A 43 10.58 -8.49 7.16
CA GLU A 43 11.37 -7.45 7.83
C GLU A 43 12.34 -8.13 8.81
N ARG A 44 13.59 -8.34 8.39
CA ARG A 44 14.69 -8.44 9.34
C ARG A 44 15.01 -7.01 9.75
N GLU A 45 14.94 -6.75 11.05
CA GLU A 45 15.36 -5.53 11.72
C GLU A 45 16.77 -5.11 11.28
#